data_AF-A0A9N9B108-F1
#
_entry.id   AF-A0A9N9B108-F1
#
_cell.length_a   1.000
_cell.length_b   1.000
_cell.length_c   1.000
_cell.angle_alpha   90.00
_cell.angle_beta   90.00
_cell.angle_gamma   90.00
#
_symmetry.space_group_name_H-M   'P 1'
#
loop_
_entity.id
_entity.type
_entity.pdbx_description
1 polymer ?
#
loop_
_entity_poly.entity_id
_entity_poly.type
_entity_poly.pdbx_seq_one_letter_code
_entity_poly.pdbx_strand_id
1 'polypeptide(L)' 'MNRKLISLINSTTTTPPPTTHQTWDTIPQKLLNDLGQLVKANSIEGVKRPNVVVVYTPWKNLKKTGEMDVGQVSFHNP' A
#
# COMPACT_ATOMS: atom_id res chain seq x y z
N MET A 1 17.07 -44.09 18.58
CA MET A 1 15.87 -44.02 17.71
C MET A 1 15.09 -42.74 18.05
N ASN A 2 15.70 -41.56 17.94
CA ASN A 2 15.75 -40.69 16.75
C ASN A 2 14.36 -40.38 16.15
N ARG A 3 14.06 -39.07 16.06
CA ARG A 3 13.02 -38.38 15.24
C ARG A 3 11.82 -37.68 15.92
N LYS A 4 11.92 -37.25 17.19
CA LYS A 4 11.03 -36.17 17.69
C LYS A 4 11.75 -34.92 18.21
N LEU A 5 13.08 -34.83 18.03
CA LEU A 5 13.91 -33.69 18.44
C LEU A 5 14.30 -32.74 17.29
N ILE A 6 13.64 -32.79 16.13
CA ILE A 6 14.09 -32.04 14.92
C ILE A 6 13.02 -31.16 14.24
N SER A 7 11.82 -30.97 14.82
CA SER A 7 10.86 -29.97 14.27
C SER A 7 10.69 -28.71 15.12
N LEU A 8 11.53 -28.53 16.15
CA LEU A 8 11.53 -27.36 17.03
C LEU A 8 12.76 -26.46 16.79
N ILE A 9 13.26 -26.40 15.55
CA ILE A 9 14.43 -25.58 15.15
C ILE A 9 14.11 -24.41 14.22
N ASN A 10 12.84 -24.13 13.91
CA ASN A 10 12.49 -22.91 13.16
C ASN A 10 11.99 -21.80 14.10
N SER A 11 12.79 -21.50 15.11
CA SER A 11 12.79 -20.20 15.78
C SER A 11 13.81 -19.31 15.07
N THR A 12 13.46 -18.73 13.93
CA THR A 12 14.18 -17.57 13.40
C THR A 12 13.19 -16.59 12.80
N THR A 13 12.90 -15.56 13.59
CA THR A 13 12.91 -14.16 13.14
C THR A 13 12.77 -13.97 11.62
N THR A 14 11.56 -13.67 11.17
CA THR A 14 11.39 -12.57 10.24
C THR A 14 10.35 -11.60 10.82
N THR A 15 10.77 -10.84 11.83
CA THR A 15 10.58 -9.39 11.64
C THR A 15 11.02 -9.11 10.20
N PRO A 16 10.18 -8.50 9.35
CA PRO A 16 10.65 -8.12 8.04
C PRO A 16 11.93 -7.32 8.28
N PRO A 17 13.06 -7.72 7.67
CA PRO A 17 14.30 -6.99 7.85
C PRO A 17 13.99 -5.51 7.59
N PRO A 18 14.61 -4.55 8.31
CA PRO A 18 14.61 -3.16 7.89
C PRO A 18 15.47 -3.04 6.62
N THR A 19 15.05 -3.72 5.55
CA THR A 19 15.56 -3.54 4.21
C THR A 19 14.76 -2.39 3.64
N THR A 20 15.30 -1.20 3.87
CA THR A 20 15.20 -0.07 2.95
C THR A 20 14.96 -0.59 1.53
N HIS A 21 13.85 -0.23 0.89
CA HIS A 21 13.33 -0.73 -0.41
C HIS A 21 12.22 -1.80 -0.31
N GLN A 22 11.04 -1.43 0.24
CA GLN A 22 9.80 -2.13 -0.13
C GLN A 22 9.54 -1.86 -1.63
N THR A 23 9.88 -2.82 -2.49
CA THR A 23 9.54 -2.80 -3.91
C THR A 23 8.02 -2.79 -4.07
N TRP A 24 7.52 -1.97 -4.99
CA TRP A 24 6.09 -1.72 -5.24
C TRP A 24 5.26 -3.00 -5.43
N ASP A 25 5.90 -4.06 -5.91
CA ASP A 25 5.28 -5.37 -6.17
C ASP A 25 5.05 -6.20 -4.90
N THR A 26 5.64 -5.80 -3.77
CA THR A 26 5.62 -6.58 -2.51
C THR A 26 4.67 -5.99 -1.47
N ILE A 27 3.76 -5.10 -1.86
CA ILE A 27 2.78 -4.52 -0.94
C ILE A 27 1.71 -5.56 -0.62
N PRO A 28 1.48 -5.91 0.67
CA PRO A 28 0.46 -6.88 1.03
C PRO A 28 -0.95 -6.42 0.64
N GLN A 29 -1.73 -7.30 0.02
CA GLN A 29 -3.08 -6.98 -0.45
C GLN A 29 -4.03 -6.57 0.70
N LYS A 30 -3.84 -7.13 1.90
CA LYS A 30 -4.59 -6.71 3.09
C LYS A 30 -4.36 -5.22 3.41
N LEU A 31 -3.13 -4.74 3.30
CA LEU A 31 -2.79 -3.34 3.55
C LEU A 31 -3.42 -2.44 2.49
N LEU A 32 -3.40 -2.84 1.21
CA LEU A 32 -4.07 -2.12 0.13
C LEU A 32 -5.58 -1.99 0.35
N ASN A 33 -6.23 -3.06 0.82
CA ASN A 33 -7.66 -3.02 1.17
C ASN A 33 -7.92 -2.09 2.35
N ASP A 34 -7.11 -2.16 3.41
CA ASP A 34 -7.24 -1.28 4.58
C ASP A 34 -7.06 0.20 4.18
N LEU A 35 -6.09 0.50 3.31
CA LEU A 35 -5.87 1.84 2.75
C LEU A 35 -7.05 2.30 1.88
N GLY A 36 -7.57 1.42 1.01
CA GLY A 36 -8.71 1.73 0.15
C GLY A 36 -9.97 2.06 0.95
N GLN A 37 -10.22 1.34 2.05
CA GLN A 37 -11.33 1.65 2.96
C GLN A 37 -11.14 3.00 3.66
N LEU A 38 -9.91 3.31 4.09
CA LEU A 38 -9.61 4.60 4.72
C LEU A 38 -9.77 5.77 3.74
N VAL A 39 -9.32 5.62 2.50
CA VAL A 39 -9.53 6.61 1.43
C VAL A 39 -11.02 6.80 1.14
N LYS A 40 -11.79 5.72 1.12
CA LYS A 40 -13.24 5.78 0.95
C LYS A 40 -13.92 6.50 2.10
N ALA A 41 -13.57 6.16 3.35
CA ALA A 41 -14.15 6.76 4.55
C ALA A 41 -13.84 8.26 4.67
N ASN A 42 -12.66 8.69 4.20
CA ASN A 42 -12.24 10.08 4.22
C ASN A 42 -12.68 10.88 2.98
N SER A 43 -13.46 10.30 2.07
CA SER A 43 -13.97 10.97 0.88
C SER A 43 -15.47 11.25 1.00
N ILE A 44 -15.84 12.53 0.90
CA ILE A 44 -17.24 13.00 0.96
C ILE A 44 -18.10 12.33 -0.14
N GLU A 45 -17.51 12.13 -1.33
CA GLU A 45 -18.17 11.42 -2.42
C GLU A 45 -17.94 9.91 -2.38
N GLY A 46 -16.73 9.48 -2.02
CA GLY A 46 -16.34 8.06 -2.03
C GLY A 46 -17.14 7.21 -1.04
N VAL A 47 -17.46 7.75 0.15
CA VAL A 47 -18.25 7.02 1.16
C VAL A 47 -19.66 6.68 0.67
N LYS A 48 -20.23 7.51 -0.22
CA LYS A 48 -21.58 7.33 -0.78
C LYS A 48 -21.63 6.35 -1.94
N ARG A 49 -20.48 6.07 -2.58
CA ARG A 49 -20.40 5.14 -3.70
C ARG A 49 -20.25 3.70 -3.19
N PRO A 50 -20.95 2.71 -3.79
CA PRO A 50 -20.78 1.31 -3.40
C PRO A 50 -19.34 0.85 -3.65
N ASN A 51 -18.77 1.24 -4.81
CA ASN A 51 -17.42 0.92 -5.22
C ASN A 51 -16.65 2.20 -5.59
N VAL A 52 -15.38 2.28 -5.21
CA VAL A 52 -14.49 3.40 -5.54
C VAL A 52 -13.20 2.81 -6.11
N VAL A 53 -12.73 3.35 -7.24
CA VAL A 53 -11.43 2.99 -7.81
C VAL A 53 -10.37 3.85 -7.14
N VAL A 54 -9.40 3.22 -6.48
CA VAL A 54 -8.26 3.90 -5.87
C VAL A 54 -7.04 3.65 -6.73
N VAL A 55 -6.50 4.71 -7.32
CA VAL A 55 -5.28 4.64 -8.14
C VAL A 55 -4.07 4.83 -7.23
N TYR A 56 -3.21 3.81 -7.17
CA TYR A 56 -1.93 3.90 -6.49
C TYR A 56 -0.85 4.27 -7.51
N THR A 57 -0.17 5.38 -7.26
CA THR A 57 0.85 5.92 -8.18
C THR A 57 2.04 6.45 -7.38
N PRO A 58 3.28 6.26 -7.88
CA PRO A 58 4.45 6.89 -7.30
C PRO A 58 4.34 8.42 -7.29
N TRP A 59 4.86 9.04 -6.23
CA TRP A 59 4.98 10.50 -6.13
C TRP A 59 5.71 11.11 -7.34
N LYS A 60 6.69 10.39 -7.89
CA LYS A 60 7.42 10.82 -9.10
C LYS A 60 6.52 11.03 -10.32
N ASN A 61 5.37 10.36 -10.40
CA ASN A 61 4.41 10.52 -11.50
C ASN A 61 3.39 11.64 -11.24
N LEU A 62 3.32 12.19 -10.02
CA LEU A 62 2.43 13.30 -9.72
C LEU A 62 3.01 14.61 -10.28
N LYS A 63 2.24 15.25 -11.16
CA LYS A 63 2.49 16.58 -11.69
C LYS A 63 1.68 17.59 -10.91
N LYS A 64 2.37 18.56 -10.33
CA LYS A 64 1.75 19.75 -9.75
C LYS A 64 2.29 20.98 -10.46
N THR A 65 1.41 21.74 -11.11
CA THR A 65 1.74 23.06 -11.64
C THR A 65 1.34 24.13 -10.61
N GLY A 66 2.04 25.27 -10.59
CA GLY A 66 1.77 26.35 -9.62
C GLY A 66 0.40 27.00 -9.77
N GLU A 67 -0.28 26.74 -10.89
CA GLU A 67 -1.63 27.22 -11.22
C GLU A 67 -2.74 26.25 -10.80
N MET A 68 -2.41 25.10 -10.19
CA MET A 68 -3.41 24.13 -9.72
C MET A 68 -3.95 24.51 -8.34
N ASP A 69 -5.26 24.35 -8.17
CA ASP A 69 -5.94 24.55 -6.90
C ASP A 69 -5.40 23.63 -5.80
N VAL A 70 -5.56 24.07 -4.54
CA VAL A 70 -5.13 23.29 -3.38
C VAL A 70 -5.88 21.96 -3.35
N GLY A 71 -5.14 20.86 -3.43
CA GLY A 71 -5.69 19.49 -3.47
C GLY A 71 -5.81 18.90 -4.87
N GLN A 72 -5.60 19.69 -5.92
CA GLN A 72 -5.57 19.20 -7.29
C GLN A 72 -4.16 18.70 -7.66
N VAL A 73 -4.11 17.52 -8.26
CA VAL A 73 -2.90 16.89 -8.81
C VAL A 73 -3.22 16.29 -10.17
N SER A 74 -2.23 16.28 -11.07
CA SER A 74 -2.33 15.60 -12.38
C SER A 74 -1.28 14.49 -12.47
N PHE A 75 -1.40 13.58 -13.43
CA PHE A 75 -0.38 12.59 -13.74
C PHE A 75 0.48 13.06 -14.92
N HIS A 76 1.78 12.73 -14.92
CA HIS A 76 2.63 12.94 -16.10
C HIS A 76 2.31 11.90 -17.18
N ASN A 77 2.18 10.64 -16.77
CA ASN A 77 1.70 9.54 -17.59
C ASN A 77 0.37 9.02 -17.01
N PRO A 78 -0.75 9.14 -17.75
CA PRO A 78 -2.05 8.58 -17.36
C PRO A 78 -2.08 7.05 -17.45
#